data_AF-A0A1H3MH13-F1
#
_entry.id   AF-A0A1H3MH13-F1
#
_cell.length_a   1.000
_cell.length_b   1.000
_cell.length_c   1.000
_cell.angle_alpha   90.00
_cell.angle_beta   90.00
_cell.angle_gamma   90.00
#
_symmetry.space_group_name_H-M   'P 1'
#
loop_
_entity.id
_entity.type
_entity.pdbx_description
1 polymer ?
#
loop_
_entity_poly.entity_id
_entity_poly.type
_entity_poly.pdbx_seq_one_letter_code
_entity_poly.pdbx_strand_id
1 'polypeptide(L)'
;MKTTDKKPPENARRIWRVADLPQRRGEAWYGIANYDQPETAHLLAKRKRQVLDLLMQGPVYCASPVRISDIVFVLKRENGLEVDTEFYPGDPETGAGQYGVYFLKSRVRRLIRQEVAA
;
A
#
# COMPACT_ATOMS: atom_id res chain seq x y z
N MET A 1 -15.80 -29.11 -4.22
CA MET A 1 -15.14 -28.09 -5.07
C MET A 1 -13.84 -27.74 -4.36
N LYS A 2 -12.68 -28.11 -4.90
CA LYS A 2 -11.38 -27.83 -4.26
C LYS A 2 -11.16 -26.32 -4.36
N THR A 3 -11.23 -25.60 -3.24
CA THR A 3 -10.76 -24.22 -3.14
C THR A 3 -9.31 -24.25 -3.60
N THR A 4 -9.05 -23.66 -4.76
CA THR A 4 -7.68 -23.45 -5.24
C THR A 4 -6.91 -22.75 -4.14
N ASP A 5 -5.80 -23.34 -3.70
CA ASP A 5 -4.88 -22.83 -2.68
C ASP A 5 -4.15 -21.56 -3.18
N LYS A 6 -4.92 -20.53 -3.55
CA LYS A 6 -4.38 -19.24 -3.94
C LYS A 6 -3.78 -18.63 -2.67
N LYS A 7 -2.46 -18.65 -2.56
CA LYS A 7 -1.71 -18.00 -1.47
C LYS A 7 -1.16 -16.67 -1.96
N PRO A 8 -1.13 -15.64 -1.09
CA PRO A 8 -0.41 -14.42 -1.41
C PRO A 8 1.08 -14.72 -1.59
N PRO A 9 1.84 -13.86 -2.30
CA PRO A 9 3.27 -14.07 -2.43
C PRO A 9 3.94 -14.06 -1.05
N GLU A 10 5.06 -14.77 -0.92
CA GLU A 10 5.72 -14.99 0.37
C GLU A 10 6.17 -13.69 1.06
N ASN A 11 6.46 -12.65 0.27
CA ASN A 11 6.82 -11.33 0.77
C ASN A 11 5.60 -10.44 1.11
N ALA A 12 4.37 -10.94 1.00
CA ALA A 12 3.18 -10.19 1.36
C ALA A 12 3.12 -9.99 2.88
N ARG A 13 3.18 -8.73 3.32
CA ARG A 13 3.21 -8.38 4.73
C ARG A 13 1.80 -8.23 5.30
N ARG A 14 1.51 -8.99 6.35
CA ARG A 14 0.31 -8.79 7.17
C ARG A 14 0.54 -7.74 8.24
N ILE A 15 -0.35 -6.74 8.29
CA ILE A 15 -0.39 -5.73 9.36
C ILE A 15 -1.50 -6.09 10.34
N TRP A 16 -1.13 -6.38 11.58
CA TRP A 16 -2.07 -6.80 12.61
C TRP A 16 -2.63 -5.63 13.39
N ARG A 17 -1.80 -4.62 13.67
CA ARG A 17 -2.14 -3.45 14.49
C ARG A 17 -1.55 -2.20 13.88
N VAL A 18 -2.08 -1.04 14.28
CA VAL A 18 -1.55 0.28 13.87
C VAL A 18 -0.07 0.44 14.21
N ALA A 19 0.39 -0.15 15.32
CA ALA A 19 1.77 -0.12 15.75
C ALA A 19 2.74 -0.84 14.78
N ASP A 20 2.24 -1.74 13.92
CA ASP A 20 3.09 -2.47 12.97
C ASP A 20 3.39 -1.65 11.70
N LEU A 21 2.71 -0.51 11.52
CA LEU A 21 2.96 0.40 10.41
C LEU A 21 4.34 1.09 10.55
N PRO A 22 4.94 1.57 9.45
CA PRO A 22 6.11 2.43 9.52
C PRO A 22 5.89 3.61 10.47
N GLN A 23 6.78 3.83 11.43
CA GLN A 23 6.55 4.80 12.52
C GLN A 23 6.74 6.26 12.12
N ARG A 24 7.45 6.53 11.02
CA ARG A 24 7.71 7.90 10.58
C ARG A 24 6.45 8.53 9.99
N ARG A 25 5.97 9.60 10.62
CA ARG A 25 4.73 10.30 10.26
C ARG A 25 4.91 11.74 9.75
N GLY A 26 6.13 12.29 9.84
CA GLY A 26 6.42 13.64 9.38
C GLY A 26 6.19 13.80 7.87
N GLU A 27 6.38 15.00 7.35
CA GLU A 27 6.32 15.24 5.92
C GLU A 27 7.47 14.57 5.16
N ALA A 28 7.20 14.16 3.93
CA ALA A 28 8.18 13.67 2.98
C ALA A 28 7.67 13.83 1.55
N TRP A 29 8.58 14.15 0.63
CA TRP A 29 8.30 14.21 -0.79
C TRP A 29 8.49 12.86 -1.46
N TYR A 30 7.58 12.54 -2.37
CA TYR A 30 7.58 11.31 -3.16
C TYR A 30 7.38 11.63 -4.63
N GLY A 31 8.18 10.97 -5.47
CA GLY A 31 7.97 10.92 -6.90
C GLY A 31 7.14 9.68 -7.20
N ILE A 32 6.05 9.86 -7.94
CA ILE A 32 5.15 8.80 -8.38
C ILE A 32 5.14 8.80 -9.91
N ALA A 33 5.59 7.71 -10.52
CA ALA A 33 5.56 7.49 -11.95
C ALA A 33 4.71 6.26 -12.28
N ASN A 34 3.66 6.47 -13.07
CA ASN A 34 2.82 5.40 -13.63
C ASN A 34 3.32 5.01 -15.01
N TYR A 35 2.82 3.90 -15.55
CA TYR A 35 3.18 3.46 -16.90
C TYR A 35 2.84 4.55 -17.93
N ASP A 36 3.83 4.91 -18.76
CA ASP A 36 3.75 5.96 -19.78
C ASP A 36 3.32 7.37 -19.30
N GLN A 37 3.44 7.66 -18.00
CA GLN A 37 3.15 8.97 -17.44
C GLN A 37 4.39 9.62 -16.84
N PRO A 38 4.54 10.96 -16.92
CA PRO A 38 5.63 11.66 -16.26
C PRO A 38 5.54 11.47 -14.74
N GLU A 39 6.71 11.48 -14.09
CA GLU A 39 6.77 11.45 -12.63
C GLU A 39 6.15 12.73 -12.06
N THR A 40 5.29 12.58 -11.05
CA THR A 40 4.69 13.69 -10.31
C THR A 40 5.16 13.70 -8.87
N ALA A 41 5.44 14.89 -8.33
CA ALA A 41 5.92 15.07 -6.97
C ALA A 41 4.77 15.35 -5.99
N HIS A 42 4.73 14.60 -4.88
CA HIS A 42 3.69 14.70 -3.87
C HIS A 42 4.28 14.82 -2.46
N LEU A 43 3.81 15.81 -1.70
CA LEU A 43 4.12 15.93 -0.29
C LEU A 43 3.12 15.10 0.53
N LEU A 44 3.61 14.06 1.21
CA LEU A 44 2.78 13.20 2.04
C LEU A 44 3.21 13.26 3.51
N ALA A 45 2.22 13.13 4.39
CA ALA A 45 2.40 13.11 5.83
C ALA A 45 1.42 12.13 6.49
N LYS A 46 1.60 11.94 7.81
CA LYS A 46 0.70 11.15 8.66
C LYS A 46 0.47 9.75 8.06
N ARG A 47 -0.79 9.29 8.02
CA ARG A 47 -1.12 7.92 7.62
C ARG A 47 -0.90 7.67 6.12
N LYS A 48 -1.07 8.69 5.25
CA LYS A 48 -0.76 8.58 3.81
C LYS A 48 0.69 8.18 3.59
N ARG A 49 1.62 8.88 4.27
CA ARG A 49 3.04 8.53 4.27
C ARG A 49 3.29 7.10 4.78
N GLN A 50 2.71 6.74 5.92
CA GLN A 50 2.95 5.41 6.51
C GLN A 50 2.50 4.28 5.58
N VAL A 51 1.35 4.44 4.92
CA VAL A 51 0.81 3.44 3.99
C VAL A 51 1.64 3.39 2.70
N LEU A 52 2.08 4.53 2.17
CA LEU A 52 2.98 4.53 1.00
C LEU A 52 4.34 3.91 1.32
N ASP A 53 4.97 4.32 2.43
CA ASP A 53 6.25 3.74 2.90
C ASP A 53 6.13 2.21 3.11
N LEU A 54 4.94 1.72 3.47
CA LEU A 54 4.66 0.30 3.63
C LEU A 54 4.47 -0.41 2.28
N LEU A 55 3.68 0.16 1.37
CA LEU A 55 3.47 -0.37 0.01
C LEU A 55 4.79 -0.45 -0.79
N MET A 56 5.70 0.50 -0.56
CA MET A 56 7.05 0.49 -1.16
C MET A 56 7.92 -0.69 -0.68
N GLN A 57 7.59 -1.34 0.44
CA GLN A 57 8.33 -2.51 0.94
C GLN A 57 7.85 -3.82 0.32
N GLY A 58 6.66 -3.85 -0.26
CA GLY A 58 6.07 -5.04 -0.87
C GLY A 58 4.55 -5.10 -0.73
N PRO A 59 3.94 -6.20 -1.20
CA PRO A 59 2.50 -6.41 -1.11
C PRO A 59 2.03 -6.40 0.34
N VAL A 60 0.85 -5.83 0.61
CA VAL A 60 0.39 -5.63 1.98
C VAL A 60 -1.09 -5.97 2.13
N TYR A 61 -1.43 -6.57 3.25
CA TYR A 61 -2.81 -6.72 3.70
C TYR A 61 -2.90 -6.45 5.20
N CYS A 62 -4.08 -6.13 5.70
CA CYS A 62 -4.25 -5.78 7.11
C CYS A 62 -5.43 -6.48 7.77
N ALA A 63 -5.35 -6.60 9.09
CA ALA A 63 -6.52 -6.90 9.91
C ALA A 63 -7.56 -5.78 9.78
N SER A 64 -8.84 -6.16 9.85
CA SER A 64 -9.98 -5.23 9.76
C SER A 64 -9.87 -4.00 10.68
N PRO A 65 -9.33 -4.05 11.91
CA PRO A 65 -9.19 -2.86 12.75
C PRO A 65 -8.18 -1.82 12.27
N VAL A 66 -7.24 -2.17 11.38
CA VAL A 66 -6.21 -1.24 10.88
C VAL A 66 -6.73 -0.42 9.69
N ARG A 67 -7.64 -1.01 8.89
CA ARG A 67 -8.27 -0.44 7.67
C ARG A 67 -7.35 0.45 6.84
N ILE A 68 -6.39 -0.15 6.14
CA ILE A 68 -5.55 0.62 5.19
C ILE A 68 -6.27 0.93 3.87
N SER A 69 -7.42 0.28 3.60
CA SER A 69 -8.22 0.45 2.38
C SER A 69 -8.58 1.90 2.09
N ASP A 70 -9.02 2.63 3.10
CA ASP A 70 -9.48 4.01 2.94
C ASP A 70 -8.31 4.93 2.55
N ILE A 71 -7.13 4.64 3.10
CA ILE A 71 -5.91 5.39 2.80
C ILE A 71 -5.39 5.04 1.41
N VAL A 72 -5.45 3.76 1.01
CA VAL A 72 -5.15 3.34 -0.37
C VAL A 72 -6.08 4.03 -1.36
N PHE A 73 -7.38 4.11 -1.05
CA PHE A 73 -8.35 4.82 -1.88
C PHE A 73 -8.02 6.31 -2.02
N VAL A 74 -7.68 6.97 -0.92
CA VAL A 74 -7.27 8.38 -0.92
C VAL A 74 -5.99 8.57 -1.77
N LEU A 75 -4.98 7.72 -1.60
CA LEU A 75 -3.74 7.79 -2.39
C LEU A 75 -4.00 7.59 -3.89
N LYS A 76 -4.89 6.68 -4.28
CA LYS A 76 -5.32 6.51 -5.67
C LYS A 76 -5.94 7.77 -6.23
N ARG A 77 -6.91 8.34 -5.50
CA ARG A 77 -7.73 9.46 -5.98
C ARG A 77 -7.00 10.80 -5.98
N GLU A 78 -6.23 11.08 -4.93
CA GLU A 78 -5.60 12.40 -4.73
C GLU A 78 -4.17 12.45 -5.28
N ASN A 79 -3.45 11.33 -5.29
CA ASN A 79 -2.03 11.30 -5.66
C ASN A 79 -1.76 10.52 -6.95
N GLY A 80 -2.80 9.98 -7.60
CA GLY A 80 -2.66 9.18 -8.82
C GLY A 80 -1.89 7.88 -8.61
N LEU A 81 -1.83 7.37 -7.38
CA LEU A 81 -1.11 6.14 -7.06
C LEU A 81 -1.85 4.93 -7.64
N GLU A 82 -1.20 4.13 -8.46
CA GLU A 82 -1.73 2.87 -8.98
C GLU A 82 -1.40 1.72 -8.02
N VAL A 83 -2.43 1.09 -7.49
CA VAL A 83 -2.35 -0.05 -6.57
C VAL A 83 -3.40 -1.08 -6.98
N ASP A 84 -2.99 -2.30 -7.25
CA ASP A 84 -3.92 -3.40 -7.49
C ASP A 84 -4.36 -4.03 -6.17
N THR A 85 -5.57 -4.58 -6.17
CA THR A 85 -6.07 -5.39 -5.05
C THR A 85 -6.38 -6.78 -5.59
N GLU A 86 -5.68 -7.79 -5.08
CA GLU A 86 -6.04 -9.19 -5.33
C GLU A 86 -6.66 -9.81 -4.09
N PHE A 87 -7.75 -10.56 -4.30
CA PHE A 87 -8.40 -11.29 -3.22
C PHE A 87 -7.86 -12.71 -3.10
N TYR A 88 -7.68 -13.12 -1.85
CA TYR A 88 -7.22 -14.45 -1.44
C TYR A 88 -8.24 -15.08 -0.48
N PRO A 89 -8.40 -16.41 -0.51
CA PRO A 89 -9.26 -17.12 0.43
C PRO A 89 -8.79 -16.90 1.87
N GLY A 90 -9.73 -16.63 2.75
CA GLY A 90 -9.49 -16.68 4.19
C GLY A 90 -9.44 -18.12 4.70
N ASP A 91 -9.36 -18.25 6.01
CA ASP A 91 -9.34 -19.55 6.69
C ASP A 91 -10.77 -20.02 7.00
N PRO A 92 -11.26 -21.10 6.36
CA PRO A 92 -12.60 -21.63 6.59
C PRO A 92 -12.80 -22.16 8.01
N GLU A 93 -11.76 -22.67 8.68
CA GLU A 93 -11.86 -23.26 10.02
C GLU A 93 -12.20 -22.19 11.07
N THR A 94 -11.67 -20.98 10.88
CA THR A 94 -11.98 -19.83 11.74
C THR A 94 -13.17 -19.01 11.26
N GLY A 95 -13.80 -19.39 10.14
CA GLY A 95 -14.87 -18.63 9.48
C GLY A 95 -14.37 -17.31 8.85
N ALA A 96 -13.07 -17.16 8.66
CA ALA A 96 -12.49 -15.97 8.07
C ALA A 96 -12.81 -15.88 6.57
N GLY A 97 -13.47 -14.78 6.18
CA GLY A 97 -13.77 -14.48 4.78
C GLY A 97 -12.51 -14.14 3.96
N GLN A 98 -12.71 -13.93 2.66
CA GLN A 98 -11.64 -13.47 1.76
C GLN A 98 -11.01 -12.17 2.23
N TYR A 99 -9.71 -12.00 1.96
CA TYR A 99 -8.98 -10.77 2.24
C TYR A 99 -8.28 -10.24 0.99
N GLY A 100 -8.21 -8.92 0.88
CA GLY A 100 -7.51 -8.23 -0.20
C GLY A 100 -6.05 -7.96 0.16
N VAL A 101 -5.14 -8.25 -0.77
CA VAL A 101 -3.73 -7.86 -0.71
C VAL A 101 -3.51 -6.77 -1.75
N TYR A 102 -2.87 -5.69 -1.32
CA TYR A 102 -2.57 -4.51 -2.12
C TYR A 102 -1.17 -4.62 -2.73
N PHE A 103 -1.06 -4.36 -4.02
CA PHE A 103 0.17 -4.43 -4.81
C PHE A 103 0.45 -3.06 -5.43
N LEU A 104 1.56 -2.43 -5.05
CA LEU A 104 1.98 -1.17 -5.65
C LEU A 104 2.37 -1.40 -7.12
N LYS A 105 1.75 -0.66 -8.05
CA LYS A 105 2.06 -0.70 -9.49
C LYS A 105 2.86 0.52 -9.93
N SER A 106 2.58 1.68 -9.36
CA SER A 106 3.40 2.87 -9.60
C SER A 106 4.84 2.64 -9.18
N ARG A 107 5.79 3.14 -9.96
CA ARG A 107 7.16 3.31 -9.49
C ARG A 107 7.18 4.51 -8.54
N VAL A 108 7.58 4.28 -7.30
CA VAL A 108 7.62 5.31 -6.27
C VAL A 108 9.03 5.44 -5.72
N ARG A 109 9.49 6.68 -5.53
CA ARG A 109 10.75 6.97 -4.84
C ARG A 109 10.59 8.15 -3.89
N ARG A 110 11.43 8.16 -2.85
CA ARG A 110 11.63 9.34 -2.00
C ARG A 110 12.35 10.41 -2.81
N LEU A 111 11.85 11.64 -2.76
CA LEU A 111 12.56 12.80 -3.30
C LEU A 111 13.33 13.50 -2.19
N ILE A 112 14.57 13.90 -2.49
CA ILE A 112 15.32 14.81 -1.63
C ILE A 112 14.96 16.26 -1.98
N ARG A 113 15.16 17.17 -1.03
CA ARG A 113 14.68 18.58 -1.11
C ARG A 113 15.16 19.34 -2.37
N GLN A 114 16.26 18.90 -2.98
CA GLN A 114 16.81 19.49 -4.21
C GLN A 114 16.03 19.10 -5.47
N GLU A 115 15.33 17.96 -5.48
CA GLU A 115 14.62 17.44 -6.67
C GLU A 115 13.21 18.02 -6.86
N VAL A 116 12.71 18.77 -5.88
CA VAL A 116 11.37 19.38 -5.91
C VAL A 116 11.41 20.82 -6.45
N ALA A 117 12.61 21.40 -6.58
CA ALA A 117 12.84 22.78 -7.00
C ALA A 117 13.22 22.92 -8.49
N ALA A 118 13.27 21.81 -9.23
CA ALA A 118 13.56 21.74 -10.66
C ALA A 118 12.28 21.39 -11.44
#